data_AF-A0A7S0AB69-F1
#
_entry.id   AF-A0A7S0AB69-F1
#
_cell.length_a   1.000
_cell.length_b   1.000
_cell.length_c   1.000
_cell.angle_alpha   90.00
_cell.angle_beta   90.00
_cell.angle_gamma   90.00
#
_symmetry.space_group_name_H-M   'P 1'
#
loop_
_entity.id
_entity.type
_entity.pdbx_description
1 polymer ?
#
loop_
_entity_poly.entity_id
_entity_poly.type
_entity_poly.pdbx_seq_one_letter_code
_entity_poly.pdbx_strand_id
1 'polypeptide(L)'
;MERPLPVRAKLPSLRHHYGRTPREYVPADCGPRERRRTPEASKEQLGAVLCRLKARSPHFRNVDFRLAFTEYALRNGTLAAALRMAPPLQIRRASQPGGVACAAERRSVVEVSCNLSALDAALDLQEAAHLMKPGLIFGAHPTDGKAALCCYEEKELLARTNWPTAFVDAATCTSLGGGEASGSEGNSVPCLDAGSPTCLFAEQITVLRKEGHNQLDGTLVSSPKELPAAVCFLPRTMEDGEQDAYKSRTDRLEYRRQVEAALKVCCLLHLDGICIGCTEGIAGSEFFGHPLREAAQVWRDALLDRGPSGADAPLAAHFKRVVFVSAKDNPHSSVRVPAVIREVLGAALL
;
A
#
# COMPACT_ATOMS: atom_id res chain seq x y z
N MET A 1 43.82 41.85 -13.11
CA MET A 1 43.95 41.07 -14.36
C MET A 1 42.92 39.97 -14.30
N GLU A 2 41.73 40.28 -14.80
CA GLU A 2 40.53 39.43 -14.79
C GLU A 2 40.53 38.55 -16.05
N ARG A 3 40.20 37.26 -15.89
CA ARG A 3 39.99 36.35 -17.03
C ARG A 3 38.50 36.33 -17.39
N PRO A 4 38.13 36.40 -18.68
CA PRO A 4 36.74 36.40 -19.09
C PRO A 4 36.15 34.99 -19.14
N LEU A 5 34.87 34.89 -18.75
CA LEU A 5 34.01 33.72 -18.90
C LEU A 5 33.58 33.54 -20.37
N PRO A 6 33.52 32.31 -20.91
CA PRO A 6 32.89 32.07 -22.19
C PRO A 6 31.36 31.89 -22.09
N VAL A 7 30.71 32.47 -23.09
CA VAL A 7 29.28 32.61 -23.33
C VAL A 7 28.60 31.28 -23.68
N ARG A 8 27.40 31.09 -23.08
CA ARG A 8 26.24 30.26 -23.47
C ARG A 8 26.33 29.47 -24.80
N ALA A 9 26.16 28.15 -24.71
CA ALA A 9 25.62 27.33 -25.79
C ALA A 9 24.15 26.99 -25.51
N LYS A 10 23.26 27.41 -26.41
CA LYS A 10 21.83 27.04 -26.45
C LYS A 10 21.71 25.63 -27.03
N LEU A 11 21.06 24.71 -26.32
CA LEU A 11 20.64 23.42 -26.85
C LEU A 11 19.38 23.58 -27.72
N PRO A 12 19.28 22.91 -28.89
CA PRO A 12 18.14 23.01 -29.77
C PRO A 12 16.94 22.20 -29.25
N SER A 13 15.74 22.78 -29.35
CA SER A 13 14.48 22.11 -29.03
C SER A 13 14.11 21.14 -30.15
N LEU A 14 14.00 19.85 -29.80
CA LEU A 14 13.43 18.83 -30.69
C LEU A 14 11.91 18.96 -30.67
N ARG A 15 11.37 19.77 -31.60
CA ARG A 15 9.97 19.71 -32.00
C ARG A 15 9.78 18.48 -32.88
N HIS A 16 9.08 17.47 -32.40
CA HIS A 16 8.60 16.38 -33.24
C HIS A 16 7.45 16.88 -34.14
N HIS A 17 7.77 17.03 -35.41
CA HIS A 17 6.80 17.13 -36.50
C HIS A 17 6.17 15.76 -36.75
N TYR A 18 4.88 15.60 -36.48
CA TYR A 18 4.09 14.53 -37.09
C TYR A 18 3.46 15.06 -38.37
N GLY A 19 3.90 14.49 -39.50
CA GLY A 19 3.35 14.75 -40.83
C GLY A 19 1.95 14.17 -40.99
N ARG A 20 1.13 14.85 -41.80
CA ARG A 20 -0.18 14.39 -42.24
C ARG A 20 -0.06 13.21 -43.23
N THR A 21 -1.01 12.30 -43.08
CA THR A 21 -1.62 11.26 -43.97
C THR A 21 -1.38 11.37 -45.49
N PRO A 22 -1.50 10.29 -46.31
CA PRO A 22 -2.65 9.36 -46.31
C PRO A 22 -2.42 7.89 -46.75
N ARG A 23 -3.30 7.00 -46.29
CA ARG A 23 -3.96 6.00 -47.15
C ARG A 23 -5.15 5.37 -46.43
N GLU A 24 -6.26 5.35 -47.15
CA GLU A 24 -7.55 4.78 -46.81
C GLU A 24 -7.39 3.29 -46.45
N TYR A 25 -7.82 2.94 -45.25
CA TYR A 25 -8.19 1.58 -44.91
C TYR A 25 -9.67 1.63 -44.55
N VAL A 26 -10.51 1.12 -45.42
CA VAL A 26 -11.94 0.92 -45.16
C VAL A 26 -12.06 -0.25 -44.19
N PRO A 27 -12.51 -0.06 -42.93
CA PRO A 27 -12.81 -1.19 -42.07
C PRO A 27 -14.16 -1.75 -42.49
N ALA A 28 -14.19 -3.06 -42.74
CA ALA A 28 -15.41 -3.83 -42.95
C ALA A 28 -16.42 -3.59 -41.82
N ASP A 29 -17.69 -3.57 -42.19
CA ASP A 29 -18.88 -3.48 -41.34
C ASP A 29 -18.70 -4.18 -39.98
N CYS A 30 -18.39 -3.39 -38.96
CA CYS A 30 -18.59 -3.79 -37.58
C CYS A 30 -20.05 -3.46 -37.24
N GLY A 31 -20.90 -4.49 -37.25
CA GLY A 31 -22.27 -4.40 -36.75
C GLY A 31 -22.32 -3.78 -35.34
N PRO A 32 -23.51 -3.32 -34.90
CA PRO A 32 -23.64 -2.60 -33.65
C PRO A 32 -23.08 -3.46 -32.50
N ARG A 33 -21.95 -3.02 -31.95
CA ARG A 33 -21.41 -3.55 -30.69
C ARG A 33 -22.48 -3.35 -29.64
N GLU A 34 -23.21 -4.40 -29.32
CA GLU A 34 -23.99 -4.48 -28.09
C GLU A 34 -23.03 -4.12 -26.95
N ARG A 35 -23.22 -2.93 -26.38
CA ARG A 35 -22.73 -2.63 -25.05
C ARG A 35 -23.37 -3.66 -24.14
N ARG A 36 -22.68 -4.77 -23.84
CA ARG A 36 -22.97 -5.62 -22.70
C ARG A 36 -22.96 -4.69 -21.48
N ARG A 37 -24.14 -4.22 -21.09
CA ARG A 37 -24.38 -3.55 -19.82
C ARG A 37 -23.90 -4.54 -18.76
N THR A 38 -22.77 -4.24 -18.12
CA THR A 38 -22.50 -4.82 -16.81
C THR A 38 -23.73 -4.54 -15.95
N PRO A 39 -24.28 -5.54 -15.24
CA PRO A 39 -25.42 -5.31 -14.39
C PRO A 39 -24.96 -4.32 -13.30
N GLU A 40 -25.41 -3.07 -13.40
CA GLU A 40 -25.36 -2.16 -12.27
C GLU A 40 -26.18 -2.84 -11.17
N ALA A 41 -25.52 -3.29 -10.10
CA ALA A 41 -26.23 -3.75 -8.92
C ALA A 41 -27.22 -2.65 -8.52
N SER A 42 -28.50 -3.00 -8.33
CA SER A 42 -29.50 -2.00 -7.99
C SER A 42 -29.07 -1.27 -6.71
N LYS A 43 -29.38 0.03 -6.59
CA LYS A 43 -29.03 0.81 -5.37
C LYS A 43 -29.49 0.11 -4.08
N GLU A 44 -30.58 -0.66 -4.16
CA GLU A 44 -31.11 -1.49 -3.07
C GLU A 44 -30.22 -2.70 -2.75
N GLN A 45 -29.71 -3.42 -3.75
CA GLN A 45 -28.74 -4.51 -3.55
C GLN A 45 -27.46 -4.00 -2.89
N LEU A 46 -27.00 -2.82 -3.33
CA LEU A 46 -25.80 -2.17 -2.80
C LEU A 46 -26.00 -1.75 -1.34
N GLY A 47 -27.17 -1.20 -1.01
CA GLY A 47 -27.58 -0.91 0.37
C GLY A 47 -27.65 -2.16 1.25
N ALA A 48 -28.23 -3.25 0.76
CA ALA A 48 -28.32 -4.51 1.48
C ALA A 48 -26.93 -5.12 1.77
N VAL A 49 -26.02 -5.09 0.79
CA VAL A 49 -24.63 -5.54 0.97
C VAL A 49 -23.94 -4.74 2.08
N LEU A 50 -23.99 -3.41 2.03
CA LEU A 50 -23.35 -2.56 3.04
C LEU A 50 -23.95 -2.77 4.45
N CYS A 51 -25.27 -2.95 4.55
CA CYS A 51 -25.92 -3.28 5.82
C CYS A 51 -25.42 -4.62 6.39
N ARG A 52 -25.30 -5.66 5.56
CA ARG A 52 -24.75 -6.96 5.99
C ARG A 52 -23.29 -6.85 6.44
N LEU A 53 -22.46 -6.15 5.68
CA LEU A 53 -21.05 -5.96 6.02
C LEU A 53 -20.88 -5.19 7.33
N LYS A 54 -21.68 -4.14 7.56
CA LYS A 54 -21.68 -3.38 8.82
C LYS A 54 -22.10 -4.24 10.02
N ALA A 55 -23.03 -5.18 9.82
CA ALA A 55 -23.49 -6.07 10.88
C ALA A 55 -22.48 -7.18 11.22
N ARG A 56 -21.71 -7.64 10.22
CA ARG A 56 -20.86 -8.85 10.33
C ARG A 56 -19.37 -8.58 10.48
N SER A 57 -18.88 -7.44 10.01
CA SER A 57 -17.45 -7.14 9.95
C SER A 57 -17.11 -5.92 10.81
N PRO A 58 -16.21 -6.06 11.81
CA PRO A 58 -15.79 -4.95 12.65
C PRO A 58 -15.03 -3.86 11.86
N HIS A 59 -14.41 -4.19 10.72
CA HIS A 59 -13.77 -3.22 9.82
C HIS A 59 -14.76 -2.13 9.35
N PHE A 60 -16.04 -2.47 9.14
CA PHE A 60 -17.07 -1.53 8.69
C PHE A 60 -17.66 -0.67 9.82
N ARG A 61 -17.15 -0.81 11.05
CA ARG A 61 -17.40 0.15 12.14
C ARG A 61 -16.59 1.44 11.94
N ASN A 62 -15.43 1.34 11.30
CA ASN A 62 -14.63 2.50 10.90
C ASN A 62 -15.34 3.26 9.76
N VAL A 63 -15.61 4.54 9.98
CA VAL A 63 -16.36 5.37 9.04
C VAL A 63 -15.54 5.61 7.76
N ASP A 64 -14.26 5.95 7.89
CA ASP A 64 -13.38 6.26 6.76
C ASP A 64 -13.15 5.05 5.87
N PHE A 65 -12.85 3.90 6.47
CA PHE A 65 -12.70 2.65 5.72
C PHE A 65 -13.98 2.29 4.98
N ARG A 66 -15.15 2.41 5.64
CA ARG A 66 -16.45 2.12 4.99
C ARG A 66 -16.72 3.07 3.84
N LEU A 67 -16.42 4.36 3.99
CA LEU A 67 -16.57 5.36 2.93
C LEU A 67 -15.64 5.05 1.77
N ALA A 68 -14.35 4.81 2.05
CA ALA A 68 -13.35 4.44 1.05
C ALA A 68 -13.71 3.16 0.31
N PHE A 69 -14.17 2.11 1.01
CA PHE A 69 -14.65 0.88 0.40
C PHE A 69 -15.85 1.15 -0.51
N THR A 70 -16.82 1.93 -0.04
CA THR A 70 -18.04 2.22 -0.81
C THR A 70 -17.71 3.01 -2.07
N GLU A 71 -16.87 4.03 -1.96
CA GLU A 71 -16.50 4.92 -3.06
C GLU A 71 -15.55 4.23 -4.04
N TYR A 72 -14.41 3.75 -3.55
CA TYR A 72 -13.31 3.31 -4.40
C TYR A 72 -13.38 1.85 -4.80
N ALA A 73 -13.98 0.98 -3.98
CA ALA A 73 -14.10 -0.44 -4.32
C ALA A 73 -15.44 -0.75 -4.99
N LEU A 74 -16.54 -0.34 -4.35
CA LEU A 74 -17.89 -0.77 -4.73
C LEU A 74 -18.46 0.08 -5.87
N ARG A 75 -18.56 1.40 -5.71
CA ARG A 75 -19.14 2.31 -6.72
C ARG A 75 -18.28 2.42 -7.97
N ASN A 76 -16.97 2.52 -7.80
CA ASN A 76 -16.06 2.54 -8.95
C ASN A 76 -15.97 1.20 -9.68
N GLY A 77 -16.51 0.12 -9.12
CA GLY A 77 -16.58 -1.21 -9.75
C GLY A 77 -15.29 -2.02 -9.65
N THR A 78 -14.33 -1.62 -8.81
CA THR A 78 -13.09 -2.39 -8.55
C THR A 78 -13.40 -3.73 -7.92
N LEU A 79 -14.29 -3.79 -6.93
CA LEU A 79 -14.69 -5.03 -6.28
C LEU A 79 -15.31 -6.00 -7.29
N ALA A 80 -16.20 -5.51 -8.15
CA ALA A 80 -16.81 -6.32 -9.21
C ALA A 80 -15.76 -6.81 -10.22
N ALA A 81 -14.79 -5.98 -10.59
CA ALA A 81 -13.67 -6.41 -11.44
C ALA A 81 -12.81 -7.47 -10.74
N ALA A 82 -12.48 -7.27 -9.46
CA ALA A 82 -11.67 -8.19 -8.67
C ALA A 82 -12.30 -9.57 -8.59
N LEU A 83 -13.59 -9.66 -8.25
CA LEU A 83 -14.31 -10.93 -8.16
C LEU A 83 -14.38 -11.72 -9.47
N ARG A 84 -14.21 -11.06 -10.63
CA ARG A 84 -14.17 -11.73 -11.94
C ARG A 84 -12.77 -12.08 -12.42
N MET A 85 -11.78 -11.28 -12.04
CA MET A 85 -10.44 -11.29 -12.65
C MET A 85 -9.35 -11.86 -11.74
N ALA A 86 -9.60 -11.90 -10.44
CA ALA A 86 -8.63 -12.33 -9.44
C ALA A 86 -9.31 -13.28 -8.43
N PRO A 87 -8.57 -14.22 -7.85
CA PRO A 87 -9.08 -14.98 -6.72
C PRO A 87 -9.39 -14.04 -5.54
N PRO A 88 -10.39 -14.37 -4.70
CA PRO A 88 -10.61 -13.68 -3.45
C PRO A 88 -9.36 -13.70 -2.57
N LEU A 89 -8.97 -12.52 -2.10
CA LEU A 89 -7.76 -12.34 -1.32
C LEU A 89 -7.96 -12.89 0.09
N GLN A 90 -6.99 -13.62 0.61
CA GLN A 90 -6.98 -14.10 1.99
C GLN A 90 -6.03 -13.25 2.82
N ILE A 91 -6.57 -12.52 3.80
CA ILE A 91 -5.75 -11.84 4.82
C ILE A 91 -5.45 -12.82 5.94
N ARG A 92 -4.17 -12.91 6.30
CA ARG A 92 -3.64 -13.75 7.37
C ARG A 92 -3.12 -12.89 8.51
N ARG A 93 -3.15 -13.44 9.73
CA ARG A 93 -2.67 -12.80 10.96
C ARG A 93 -1.35 -13.42 11.41
N ALA A 94 -0.35 -12.59 11.68
CA ALA A 94 0.92 -12.99 12.29
C ALA A 94 1.07 -12.30 13.67
N SER A 95 0.81 -13.03 14.75
CA SER A 95 0.80 -12.47 16.13
C SER A 95 2.18 -12.39 16.78
N GLN A 96 3.09 -13.31 16.42
CA GLN A 96 4.47 -13.37 16.93
C GLN A 96 5.39 -13.89 15.82
N PRO A 97 5.72 -13.06 14.82
CA PRO A 97 6.65 -13.48 13.77
C PRO A 97 8.02 -13.74 14.40
N GLY A 98 8.37 -15.03 14.48
CA GLY A 98 9.65 -15.54 14.94
C GLY A 98 10.39 -16.25 13.81
N GLY A 99 11.71 -16.35 13.94
CA GLY A 99 12.59 -16.96 12.94
C GLY A 99 13.49 -15.93 12.25
N VAL A 100 14.54 -16.43 11.62
CA VAL A 100 15.53 -15.64 10.90
C VAL A 100 15.53 -16.15 9.46
N ALA A 101 15.20 -15.29 8.49
CA ALA A 101 15.43 -15.62 7.09
C ALA A 101 16.95 -15.64 6.84
N CYS A 102 17.43 -16.47 5.91
CA CYS A 102 18.86 -16.44 5.57
C CYS A 102 19.23 -15.06 5.02
N ALA A 103 20.07 -14.31 5.76
CA ALA A 103 20.69 -13.10 5.23
C ALA A 103 21.80 -13.55 4.27
N ALA A 104 21.77 -13.06 3.03
CA ALA A 104 22.96 -13.10 2.21
C ALA A 104 23.92 -11.98 2.65
N GLU A 105 25.23 -12.12 2.42
CA GLU A 105 26.21 -11.03 2.56
C GLU A 105 25.93 -9.91 1.54
N ARG A 106 24.88 -9.12 1.78
CA ARG A 106 24.40 -8.09 0.85
C ARG A 106 24.32 -6.76 1.57
N ARG A 107 24.82 -5.72 0.91
CA ARG A 107 24.53 -4.34 1.28
C ARG A 107 23.15 -3.99 0.72
N SER A 108 22.20 -3.76 1.61
CA SER A 108 20.88 -3.24 1.23
C SER A 108 21.02 -1.82 0.71
N VAL A 109 20.25 -1.47 -0.32
CA VAL A 109 20.09 -0.07 -0.74
C VAL A 109 18.84 0.47 -0.07
N VAL A 110 19.00 1.46 0.79
CA VAL A 110 17.88 2.21 1.35
C VAL A 110 17.72 3.49 0.54
N GLU A 111 16.50 3.82 0.13
CA GLU A 111 16.23 4.99 -0.68
C GLU A 111 14.91 5.66 -0.27
N VAL A 112 14.80 6.95 -0.60
CA VAL A 112 13.60 7.75 -0.35
C VAL A 112 13.09 8.26 -1.69
N SER A 113 11.99 7.68 -2.15
CA SER A 113 11.32 8.04 -3.39
C SER A 113 10.18 9.01 -3.11
N CYS A 114 10.11 10.02 -3.96
CA CYS A 114 9.03 10.98 -4.02
C CYS A 114 8.52 10.90 -5.45
N ASN A 115 7.22 11.12 -5.67
CA ASN A 115 6.53 11.14 -6.99
C ASN A 115 5.78 9.87 -7.37
N LEU A 116 5.92 8.76 -6.65
CA LEU A 116 5.15 7.53 -6.88
C LEU A 116 4.32 7.20 -5.65
N SER A 117 3.19 6.52 -5.85
CA SER A 117 2.50 5.86 -4.77
C SER A 117 3.30 4.66 -4.28
N ALA A 118 3.03 4.19 -3.06
CA ALA A 118 3.73 3.04 -2.50
C ALA A 118 3.43 1.75 -3.28
N LEU A 119 2.22 1.62 -3.86
CA LEU A 119 1.85 0.52 -4.74
C LEU A 119 2.65 0.55 -6.05
N ASP A 120 2.71 1.71 -6.72
CA ASP A 120 3.41 1.83 -7.99
C ASP A 120 4.92 1.69 -7.83
N ALA A 121 5.50 2.24 -6.76
CA ALA A 121 6.91 2.01 -6.44
C ALA A 121 7.22 0.52 -6.20
N ALA A 122 6.32 -0.23 -5.55
CA ALA A 122 6.52 -1.66 -5.34
C ALA A 122 6.46 -2.46 -6.65
N LEU A 123 5.59 -2.06 -7.58
CA LEU A 123 5.54 -2.64 -8.93
C LEU A 123 6.79 -2.28 -9.75
N ASP A 124 7.26 -1.03 -9.68
CA ASP A 124 8.46 -0.57 -10.38
C ASP A 124 9.71 -1.30 -9.90
N LEU A 125 9.78 -1.66 -8.62
CA LEU A 125 10.88 -2.47 -8.09
C LEU A 125 10.97 -3.85 -8.75
N GLN A 126 9.84 -4.44 -9.13
CA GLN A 126 9.79 -5.71 -9.85
C GLN A 126 10.38 -5.58 -11.26
N GLU A 127 10.12 -4.47 -11.93
CA GLU A 127 10.52 -4.23 -13.33
C GLU A 127 11.95 -3.71 -13.45
N ALA A 128 12.32 -2.72 -12.62
CA ALA A 128 13.56 -1.95 -12.79
C ALA A 128 14.74 -2.46 -11.97
N ALA A 129 14.51 -3.17 -10.86
CA ALA A 129 15.55 -3.50 -9.89
C ALA A 129 15.88 -5.00 -9.80
N HIS A 130 15.38 -5.83 -10.73
CA HIS A 130 15.54 -7.29 -10.71
C HIS A 130 15.19 -7.91 -9.34
N LEU A 131 14.19 -7.34 -8.65
CA LEU A 131 13.64 -7.89 -7.44
C LEU A 131 12.62 -8.96 -7.81
N MET A 132 12.73 -10.12 -7.18
CA MET A 132 11.87 -11.26 -7.48
C MET A 132 10.54 -11.14 -6.74
N LYS A 133 10.54 -10.56 -5.54
CA LYS A 133 9.38 -10.52 -4.66
C LYS A 133 9.34 -9.21 -3.85
N PRO A 134 9.01 -8.06 -4.47
CA PRO A 134 8.77 -6.84 -3.71
C PRO A 134 7.48 -6.93 -2.88
N GLY A 135 7.40 -6.15 -1.81
CA GLY A 135 6.17 -5.99 -1.04
C GLY A 135 5.95 -4.59 -0.53
N LEU A 136 4.74 -4.37 -0.01
CA LEU A 136 4.28 -3.08 0.53
C LEU A 136 4.06 -3.17 2.04
N ILE A 137 4.50 -2.16 2.80
CA ILE A 137 4.17 -1.98 4.22
C ILE A 137 3.39 -0.69 4.42
N PHE A 138 2.27 -0.75 5.14
CA PHE A 138 1.43 0.41 5.47
C PHE A 138 0.76 0.29 6.85
N GLY A 139 0.17 1.39 7.33
CA GLY A 139 -0.62 1.39 8.57
C GLY A 139 -2.09 1.03 8.31
N ALA A 140 -2.65 0.06 9.02
CA ALA A 140 -4.05 -0.35 8.85
C ALA A 140 -5.03 0.61 9.54
N HIS A 141 -6.29 0.64 9.09
CA HIS A 141 -7.38 1.27 9.83
C HIS A 141 -7.70 0.53 11.16
N PRO A 142 -8.15 1.24 12.21
CA PRO A 142 -8.67 0.64 13.43
C PRO A 142 -10.07 0.06 13.22
N THR A 143 -10.38 -1.07 13.89
CA THR A 143 -11.68 -1.77 13.81
C THR A 143 -12.59 -1.52 15.02
N ASP A 144 -12.14 -0.71 15.99
CA ASP A 144 -12.86 -0.43 17.23
C ASP A 144 -14.02 0.57 17.06
N GLY A 145 -14.09 1.24 15.90
CA GLY A 145 -15.09 2.25 15.57
C GLY A 145 -14.93 3.58 16.30
N LYS A 146 -13.86 3.76 17.08
CA LYS A 146 -13.60 5.00 17.83
C LYS A 146 -12.88 6.04 16.98
N ALA A 147 -11.91 5.60 16.18
CA ALA A 147 -11.12 6.45 15.31
C ALA A 147 -11.54 6.29 13.84
N ALA A 148 -11.78 7.40 13.16
CA ALA A 148 -12.01 7.45 11.72
C ALA A 148 -10.66 7.69 11.03
N LEU A 149 -9.89 6.60 10.85
CA LEU A 149 -8.58 6.63 10.23
C LEU A 149 -8.54 5.53 9.16
N CYS A 150 -8.27 5.88 7.91
CA CYS A 150 -7.91 4.95 6.84
C CYS A 150 -6.84 5.61 5.97
N CYS A 151 -5.64 5.05 5.97
CA CYS A 151 -4.49 5.71 5.35
C CYS A 151 -4.58 5.68 3.82
N TYR A 152 -3.78 6.52 3.19
CA TYR A 152 -3.69 6.62 1.74
C TYR A 152 -3.39 5.27 1.06
N GLU A 153 -2.39 4.54 1.54
CA GLU A 153 -1.98 3.27 0.93
C GLU A 153 -3.09 2.21 1.02
N GLU A 154 -3.89 2.19 2.09
CA GLU A 154 -5.03 1.29 2.20
C GLU A 154 -6.17 1.69 1.25
N LYS A 155 -6.46 2.99 1.14
CA LYS A 155 -7.43 3.51 0.15
C LYS A 155 -7.02 3.14 -1.27
N GLU A 156 -5.72 3.21 -1.56
CA GLU A 156 -5.16 2.83 -2.84
C GLU A 156 -5.32 1.34 -3.14
N LEU A 157 -5.02 0.48 -2.16
CA LEU A 157 -5.26 -0.96 -2.28
C LEU A 157 -6.75 -1.24 -2.52
N LEU A 158 -7.67 -0.59 -1.80
CA LEU A 158 -9.11 -0.73 -2.01
C LEU A 158 -9.54 -0.29 -3.42
N ALA A 159 -8.96 0.80 -3.93
CA ALA A 159 -9.32 1.40 -5.19
C ALA A 159 -8.82 0.62 -6.39
N ARG A 160 -7.61 0.06 -6.31
CA ARG A 160 -6.87 -0.42 -7.49
C ARG A 160 -6.66 -1.91 -7.54
N THR A 161 -6.91 -2.65 -6.45
CA THR A 161 -6.53 -4.06 -6.36
C THR A 161 -7.70 -4.98 -5.97
N ASN A 162 -7.43 -6.28 -5.81
CA ASN A 162 -8.37 -7.23 -5.21
C ASN A 162 -8.43 -7.16 -3.66
N TRP A 163 -7.73 -6.23 -3.00
CA TRP A 163 -7.81 -6.00 -1.55
C TRP A 163 -9.23 -5.98 -0.95
N PRO A 164 -10.24 -5.33 -1.58
CA PRO A 164 -11.62 -5.33 -1.07
C PRO A 164 -12.23 -6.71 -0.89
N THR A 165 -11.80 -7.70 -1.69
CA THR A 165 -12.35 -9.06 -1.64
C THR A 165 -12.07 -9.79 -0.33
N ALA A 166 -11.04 -9.36 0.41
CA ALA A 166 -10.73 -9.92 1.72
C ALA A 166 -11.73 -9.55 2.82
N PHE A 167 -12.56 -8.52 2.59
CA PHE A 167 -13.48 -7.97 3.59
C PHE A 167 -14.93 -8.33 3.36
N VAL A 168 -15.21 -9.11 2.31
CA VAL A 168 -16.56 -9.55 1.93
C VAL A 168 -16.71 -11.04 2.22
N ASP A 169 -17.86 -11.43 2.79
CA ASP A 169 -18.16 -12.84 3.00
C ASP A 169 -18.43 -13.58 1.68
N ALA A 170 -18.29 -14.91 1.68
CA ALA A 170 -18.48 -15.73 0.49
C ALA A 170 -19.87 -15.52 -0.16
N ALA A 171 -20.90 -15.30 0.66
CA ALA A 171 -22.25 -15.00 0.19
C ALA A 171 -22.32 -13.65 -0.56
N THR A 172 -21.60 -12.64 -0.10
CA THR A 172 -21.47 -11.33 -0.76
C THR A 172 -20.65 -11.43 -2.04
N CYS A 173 -19.53 -12.17 -2.02
CA CYS A 173 -18.73 -12.47 -3.22
C CYS A 173 -19.59 -13.12 -4.29
N THR A 174 -20.37 -14.12 -3.92
CA THR A 174 -21.28 -14.83 -4.82
C THR A 174 -22.32 -13.90 -5.42
N SER A 175 -23.00 -13.12 -4.55
CA SER A 175 -24.04 -12.16 -4.96
C SER A 175 -23.53 -11.09 -5.90
N LEU A 176 -22.29 -10.64 -5.74
CA LEU A 176 -21.69 -9.59 -6.57
C LEU A 176 -20.98 -10.16 -7.82
N GLY A 177 -20.49 -11.39 -7.75
CA GLY A 177 -19.82 -12.10 -8.84
C GLY A 177 -20.77 -12.82 -9.80
N GLY A 178 -22.04 -12.99 -9.43
CA GLY A 178 -23.06 -13.67 -10.25
C GLY A 178 -22.95 -15.20 -10.24
N GLY A 179 -22.29 -15.78 -9.24
CA GLY A 179 -22.16 -17.23 -9.06
C GLY A 179 -23.27 -17.84 -8.19
N GLU A 180 -23.29 -19.18 -8.07
CA GLU A 180 -24.13 -19.88 -7.08
C GLU A 180 -23.42 -19.97 -5.73
N ALA A 181 -24.16 -19.83 -4.63
CA ALA A 181 -23.59 -19.75 -3.29
C ALA A 181 -23.06 -21.12 -2.83
N SER A 182 -21.76 -21.34 -2.91
CA SER A 182 -21.12 -22.45 -2.20
C SER A 182 -21.00 -22.09 -0.72
N GLY A 183 -21.66 -22.85 0.14
CA GLY A 183 -21.64 -22.67 1.59
C GLY A 183 -20.23 -22.83 2.17
N SER A 184 -19.53 -21.70 2.32
CA SER A 184 -18.37 -21.58 3.20
C SER A 184 -18.85 -20.81 4.42
N GLU A 185 -18.77 -21.45 5.59
CA GLU A 185 -18.97 -20.78 6.87
C GLU A 185 -17.92 -19.67 7.01
N GLY A 186 -18.41 -18.47 7.36
CA GLY A 186 -17.63 -17.25 7.34
C GLY A 186 -16.60 -17.24 8.47
N ASN A 187 -15.34 -17.49 8.12
CA ASN A 187 -14.25 -17.03 8.98
C ASN A 187 -14.30 -15.51 9.01
N SER A 188 -14.43 -14.95 10.22
CA SER A 188 -14.34 -13.52 10.43
C SER A 188 -12.97 -13.02 9.97
N VAL A 189 -12.95 -11.89 9.27
CA VAL A 189 -11.71 -11.25 8.83
C VAL A 189 -10.86 -10.91 10.06
N PRO A 190 -9.56 -11.28 10.08
CA PRO A 190 -8.73 -11.04 11.24
C PRO A 190 -8.59 -9.55 11.52
N CYS A 191 -8.69 -9.19 12.80
CA CYS A 191 -8.55 -7.81 13.28
C CYS A 191 -7.20 -7.61 13.96
N LEU A 192 -6.80 -6.34 14.07
CA LEU A 192 -5.62 -5.92 14.80
C LEU A 192 -6.02 -5.21 16.09
N ASP A 193 -5.29 -5.53 17.15
CA ASP A 193 -5.32 -4.78 18.40
C ASP A 193 -4.31 -3.62 18.27
N ALA A 194 -4.74 -2.38 18.51
CA ALA A 194 -3.87 -1.23 18.38
C ALA A 194 -2.65 -1.33 19.30
N GLY A 195 -1.46 -1.05 18.77
CA GLY A 195 -0.20 -1.19 19.50
C GLY A 195 0.37 -2.61 19.59
N SER A 196 -0.42 -3.64 19.28
CA SER A 196 0.06 -5.02 19.28
C SER A 196 1.11 -5.26 18.20
N PRO A 197 2.15 -6.08 18.44
CA PRO A 197 3.10 -6.51 17.40
C PRO A 197 2.47 -7.47 16.37
N THR A 198 1.15 -7.66 16.40
CA THR A 198 0.43 -8.42 15.40
C THR A 198 0.41 -7.66 14.07
N CYS A 199 0.72 -8.36 12.99
CA CYS A 199 0.56 -7.85 11.61
C CYS A 199 -0.53 -8.63 10.88
N LEU A 200 -1.16 -7.97 9.91
CA LEU A 200 -1.92 -8.62 8.86
C LEU A 200 -1.10 -8.63 7.58
N PHE A 201 -1.27 -9.67 6.77
CA PHE A 201 -0.65 -9.71 5.45
C PHE A 201 -1.52 -10.47 4.46
N ALA A 202 -1.33 -10.18 3.18
CA ALA A 202 -1.88 -10.94 2.08
C ALA A 202 -0.83 -11.10 0.99
N GLU A 203 -0.91 -12.20 0.25
CA GLU A 203 -0.07 -12.49 -0.91
C GLU A 203 -0.90 -12.43 -2.19
N GLN A 204 -0.25 -12.30 -3.35
CA GLN A 204 -0.89 -12.33 -4.68
C GLN A 204 -1.92 -11.21 -4.88
N ILE A 205 -1.51 -9.98 -4.57
CA ILE A 205 -2.37 -8.80 -4.72
C ILE A 205 -2.40 -8.42 -6.20
N THR A 206 -3.56 -8.56 -6.83
CA THR A 206 -3.72 -8.26 -8.26
C THR A 206 -4.12 -6.79 -8.44
N VAL A 207 -3.34 -6.05 -9.23
CA VAL A 207 -3.59 -4.66 -9.59
C VAL A 207 -4.45 -4.59 -10.85
N LEU A 208 -5.66 -4.11 -10.68
CA LEU A 208 -6.74 -4.13 -11.67
C LEU A 208 -6.96 -2.77 -12.33
N ARG A 209 -6.45 -1.69 -11.73
CA ARG A 209 -6.60 -0.33 -12.25
C ARG A 209 -5.29 0.45 -12.24
N LYS A 210 -5.18 1.33 -13.23
CA LYS A 210 -4.14 2.36 -13.24
C LYS A 210 -4.39 3.38 -12.13
N GLU A 211 -3.40 4.21 -11.86
CA GLU A 211 -3.60 5.44 -11.12
C GLU A 211 -4.59 6.35 -11.88
N GLY A 212 -5.45 7.04 -11.13
CA GLY A 212 -6.51 7.89 -11.66
C GLY A 212 -6.13 9.36 -11.78
N HIS A 213 -7.03 10.19 -12.32
CA HIS A 213 -6.88 11.65 -12.28
C HIS A 213 -7.22 12.21 -10.90
N ASN A 214 -8.19 11.61 -10.22
CA ASN A 214 -8.54 11.91 -8.83
C ASN A 214 -7.97 10.82 -7.89
N GLN A 215 -6.70 10.45 -8.13
CA GLN A 215 -5.88 9.45 -7.42
C GLN A 215 -6.39 8.00 -7.52
N LEU A 216 -7.70 7.76 -7.37
CA LEU A 216 -8.27 6.44 -7.12
C LEU A 216 -9.40 6.04 -8.13
N ASP A 217 -9.59 6.82 -9.19
CA ASP A 217 -10.63 6.62 -10.23
C ASP A 217 -10.09 6.01 -11.54
N GLY A 218 -8.88 5.44 -11.52
CA GLY A 218 -8.22 4.98 -12.73
C GLY A 218 -8.97 3.87 -13.48
N THR A 219 -8.70 3.80 -14.78
CA THR A 219 -9.33 2.81 -15.67
C THR A 219 -8.78 1.40 -15.41
N LEU A 220 -9.58 0.39 -15.73
CA LEU A 220 -9.13 -1.01 -15.70
C LEU A 220 -7.91 -1.23 -16.60
N VAL A 221 -6.95 -2.02 -16.13
CA VAL A 221 -5.80 -2.45 -16.93
C VAL A 221 -6.17 -3.63 -17.81
N SER A 222 -5.58 -3.69 -19.01
CA SER A 222 -5.75 -4.81 -19.93
C SER A 222 -4.98 -6.06 -19.50
N SER A 223 -3.87 -5.87 -18.78
CA SER A 223 -3.04 -6.94 -18.22
C SER A 223 -2.76 -6.60 -16.76
N PRO A 224 -3.46 -7.26 -15.81
CA PRO A 224 -3.22 -7.07 -14.38
C PRO A 224 -1.78 -7.43 -14.01
N LYS A 225 -1.17 -6.58 -13.18
CA LYS A 225 0.12 -6.88 -12.54
C LYS A 225 -0.14 -7.47 -11.16
N GLU A 226 0.78 -8.27 -10.67
CA GLU A 226 0.70 -8.86 -9.34
C GLU A 226 1.75 -8.23 -8.42
N LEU A 227 1.30 -7.65 -7.30
CA LEU A 227 2.15 -7.33 -6.17
C LEU A 227 2.24 -8.57 -5.26
N PRO A 228 3.43 -9.12 -5.04
CA PRO A 228 3.57 -10.38 -4.31
C PRO A 228 3.01 -10.38 -2.90
N ALA A 229 3.17 -9.28 -2.15
CA ALA A 229 2.61 -9.17 -0.80
C ALA A 229 2.37 -7.74 -0.34
N ALA A 230 1.40 -7.56 0.55
CA ALA A 230 1.29 -6.38 1.40
C ALA A 230 1.15 -6.79 2.86
N VAL A 231 1.77 -6.01 3.74
CA VAL A 231 1.80 -6.20 5.19
C VAL A 231 1.32 -4.91 5.85
N CYS A 232 0.46 -5.02 6.86
CA CYS A 232 0.04 -3.89 7.64
C CYS A 232 -0.01 -4.18 9.14
N PHE A 233 0.10 -3.11 9.91
CA PHE A 233 0.01 -3.11 11.37
C PHE A 233 -0.78 -1.88 11.82
N LEU A 234 -1.27 -1.90 13.07
CA LEU A 234 -2.12 -0.84 13.61
C LEU A 234 -1.43 -0.16 14.80
N PRO A 235 -0.81 1.01 14.61
CA PRO A 235 -0.29 1.79 15.73
C PRO A 235 -1.42 2.21 16.66
N ARG A 236 -1.09 2.40 17.93
CA ARG A 236 -1.96 3.10 18.88
C ARG A 236 -2.11 4.56 18.45
N THR A 237 -3.33 5.06 18.36
CA THR A 237 -3.55 6.49 18.11
C THR A 237 -3.21 7.28 19.37
N MET A 238 -2.42 8.35 19.22
CA MET A 238 -2.14 9.29 20.32
C MET A 238 -3.32 10.26 20.45
N GLU A 239 -3.78 10.53 21.68
CA GLU A 239 -4.84 11.53 21.90
C GLU A 239 -4.25 12.96 21.87
N ASP A 240 -5.06 13.93 21.43
CA ASP A 240 -4.66 15.34 21.36
C ASP A 240 -4.28 15.86 22.76
N GLY A 241 -3.01 16.24 22.93
CA GLY A 241 -2.44 16.69 24.21
C GLY A 241 -1.33 15.78 24.75
N GLU A 242 -1.17 14.57 24.21
CA GLU A 242 -0.13 13.61 24.57
C GLU A 242 1.14 13.72 23.73
N GLN A 243 1.42 14.87 23.10
CA GLN A 243 2.66 15.08 22.33
C GLN A 243 3.91 14.95 23.22
N ASP A 244 3.81 15.31 24.50
CA ASP A 244 4.88 15.02 25.48
C ASP A 244 4.95 13.54 25.88
N ALA A 245 3.89 12.76 25.66
CA ALA A 245 3.82 11.33 26.00
C ALA A 245 4.51 10.42 24.98
N TYR A 246 4.80 10.85 23.75
CA TYR A 246 5.69 10.06 22.88
C TYR A 246 7.14 9.97 23.43
N LYS A 247 7.48 10.82 24.41
CA LYS A 247 8.70 10.67 25.22
C LYS A 247 8.59 9.50 26.22
N SER A 248 7.39 8.99 26.50
CA SER A 248 7.25 7.75 27.25
C SER A 248 7.98 6.65 26.47
N ARG A 249 8.96 6.04 27.13
CA ARG A 249 9.75 4.95 26.55
C ARG A 249 8.86 3.80 26.04
N THR A 250 7.63 3.70 26.53
CA THR A 250 6.70 2.61 26.25
C THR A 250 6.11 2.69 24.84
N ASP A 251 5.57 3.84 24.41
CA ASP A 251 4.89 3.94 23.10
C ASP A 251 5.88 3.80 21.94
N ARG A 252 7.07 4.41 22.08
CA ARG A 252 8.16 4.22 21.12
C ARG A 252 8.61 2.75 21.03
N LEU A 253 8.68 2.03 22.16
CA LEU A 253 9.01 0.61 22.17
C LEU A 253 7.89 -0.24 21.57
N GLU A 254 6.63 0.11 21.83
CA GLU A 254 5.45 -0.53 21.24
C GLU A 254 5.51 -0.41 19.71
N TYR A 255 5.62 0.82 19.19
CA TYR A 255 5.74 1.09 17.76
C TYR A 255 6.96 0.38 17.14
N ARG A 256 8.11 0.37 17.82
CA ARG A 256 9.30 -0.38 17.37
C ARG A 256 9.03 -1.88 17.21
N ARG A 257 8.35 -2.50 18.18
CA ARG A 257 7.99 -3.93 18.09
C ARG A 257 7.07 -4.22 16.90
N GLN A 258 6.18 -3.29 16.56
CA GLN A 258 5.32 -3.42 15.38
C GLN A 258 6.11 -3.33 14.08
N VAL A 259 7.02 -2.35 13.96
CA VAL A 259 7.92 -2.22 12.80
C VAL A 259 8.79 -3.47 12.63
N GLU A 260 9.40 -3.95 13.72
CA GLU A 260 10.19 -5.19 13.70
C GLU A 260 9.34 -6.41 13.29
N ALA A 261 8.10 -6.51 13.78
CA ALA A 261 7.20 -7.58 13.41
C ALA A 261 6.85 -7.54 11.92
N ALA A 262 6.56 -6.36 11.37
CA ALA A 262 6.27 -6.18 9.95
C ALA A 262 7.47 -6.57 9.07
N LEU A 263 8.68 -6.13 9.46
CA LEU A 263 9.92 -6.52 8.77
C LEU A 263 10.16 -8.04 8.84
N LYS A 264 9.95 -8.68 10.00
CA LYS A 264 10.08 -10.14 10.15
C LYS A 264 9.07 -10.89 9.30
N VAL A 265 7.82 -10.42 9.21
CA VAL A 265 6.82 -11.00 8.29
C VAL A 265 7.31 -10.88 6.85
N CYS A 266 7.86 -9.74 6.43
CA CYS A 266 8.44 -9.58 5.10
C CYS A 266 9.59 -10.59 4.84
N CYS A 267 10.46 -10.82 5.83
CA CYS A 267 11.50 -11.85 5.74
C CYS A 267 10.93 -13.26 5.59
N LEU A 268 9.89 -13.61 6.36
CA LEU A 268 9.22 -14.92 6.30
C LEU A 268 8.47 -15.14 4.98
N LEU A 269 7.99 -14.07 4.36
CA LEU A 269 7.39 -14.07 3.03
C LEU A 269 8.45 -14.10 1.91
N HIS A 270 9.74 -14.13 2.26
CA HIS A 270 10.87 -14.10 1.33
C HIS A 270 10.86 -12.87 0.40
N LEU A 271 10.44 -11.72 0.92
CA LEU A 271 10.48 -10.47 0.16
C LEU A 271 11.92 -10.00 0.02
N ASP A 272 12.37 -9.75 -1.20
CA ASP A 272 13.72 -9.25 -1.48
C ASP A 272 13.77 -7.74 -1.72
N GLY A 273 12.60 -7.08 -1.73
CA GLY A 273 12.45 -5.63 -1.69
C GLY A 273 11.21 -5.21 -0.93
N ILE A 274 11.26 -4.05 -0.28
CA ILE A 274 10.09 -3.50 0.43
C ILE A 274 9.89 -2.02 0.11
N CYS A 275 8.64 -1.64 -0.11
CA CYS A 275 8.17 -0.26 -0.15
C CYS A 275 7.41 0.05 1.13
N ILE A 276 7.76 1.15 1.78
CA ILE A 276 7.12 1.63 3.00
C ILE A 276 6.31 2.87 2.65
N GLY A 277 5.00 2.81 2.85
CA GLY A 277 4.08 3.93 2.63
C GLY A 277 4.43 5.11 3.53
N CYS A 278 4.62 6.28 2.93
CA CYS A 278 5.03 7.51 3.60
C CYS A 278 4.18 8.72 3.19
N THR A 279 2.98 8.51 2.63
CA THR A 279 2.18 9.60 2.06
C THR A 279 1.61 10.54 3.14
N GLU A 280 1.23 9.99 4.28
CA GLU A 280 0.66 10.73 5.43
C GLU A 280 1.62 10.66 6.65
N GLY A 281 2.92 10.74 6.37
CA GLY A 281 3.99 10.34 7.30
C GLY A 281 4.39 8.88 7.08
N ILE A 282 5.49 8.42 7.69
CA ILE A 282 5.94 7.02 7.56
C ILE A 282 4.84 6.08 8.08
N ALA A 283 4.70 4.89 7.50
CA ALA A 283 3.71 3.88 7.87
C ALA A 283 3.51 3.80 9.40
N GLY A 284 2.36 4.28 9.85
CA GLY A 284 1.98 4.30 11.26
C GLY A 284 2.45 5.52 12.08
N SER A 285 2.88 6.60 11.44
CA SER A 285 3.43 7.80 12.09
C SER A 285 2.36 8.90 12.29
N GLU A 286 2.48 10.03 11.59
CA GLU A 286 1.72 11.27 11.83
C GLU A 286 0.22 11.10 11.66
N PHE A 287 -0.20 10.24 10.72
CA PHE A 287 -1.61 9.86 10.55
C PHE A 287 -2.24 9.25 11.82
N PHE A 288 -1.42 8.70 12.72
CA PHE A 288 -1.83 8.13 14.01
C PHE A 288 -1.36 8.97 15.20
N GLY A 289 -0.88 10.20 14.96
CA GLY A 289 -0.41 11.12 16.01
C GLY A 289 1.04 10.91 16.47
N HIS A 290 1.79 9.99 15.86
CA HIS A 290 3.20 9.77 16.23
C HIS A 290 4.13 10.77 15.52
N PRO A 291 5.01 11.48 16.25
CA PRO A 291 5.99 12.40 15.68
C PRO A 291 6.88 11.78 14.59
N LEU A 292 6.94 12.42 13.44
CA LEU A 292 7.62 11.91 12.24
C LEU A 292 9.10 11.55 12.45
N ARG A 293 9.84 12.43 13.12
CA ARG A 293 11.29 12.27 13.30
C ARG A 293 11.60 11.06 14.17
N GLU A 294 10.82 10.87 15.22
CA GLU A 294 10.97 9.79 16.17
C GLU A 294 10.49 8.46 15.57
N ALA A 295 9.41 8.47 14.78
CA ALA A 295 9.02 7.31 13.98
C ALA A 295 10.11 6.92 12.97
N ALA A 296 10.74 7.90 12.30
CA ALA A 296 11.87 7.65 11.41
C ALA A 296 13.08 7.04 12.16
N GLN A 297 13.33 7.48 13.39
CA GLN A 297 14.38 6.88 14.24
C GLN A 297 14.05 5.43 14.58
N VAL A 298 12.79 5.12 14.89
CA VAL A 298 12.35 3.74 15.14
C VAL A 298 12.58 2.86 13.92
N TRP A 299 12.22 3.31 12.72
CA TRP A 299 12.49 2.58 11.48
C TRP A 299 13.98 2.36 11.23
N ARG A 300 14.80 3.39 11.42
CA ARG A 300 16.27 3.26 11.34
C ARG A 300 16.79 2.23 12.33
N ASP A 301 16.39 2.35 13.59
CA ASP A 301 16.86 1.50 14.68
C ASP A 301 16.44 0.04 14.44
N ALA A 302 15.23 -0.21 13.93
CA ALA A 302 14.74 -1.54 13.57
C ALA A 302 15.48 -2.12 12.36
N LEU A 303 15.75 -1.33 11.32
CA LEU A 303 16.49 -1.77 10.14
C LEU A 303 17.96 -2.11 10.45
N LEU A 304 18.57 -1.39 11.39
CA LEU A 304 19.94 -1.62 11.87
C LEU A 304 20.02 -2.66 12.99
N ASP A 305 18.88 -3.11 13.54
CA ASP A 305 18.87 -4.08 14.63
C ASP A 305 19.41 -5.44 14.16
N ARG A 306 20.29 -6.01 14.99
CA ARG A 306 20.89 -7.34 14.80
C ARG A 306 20.17 -8.43 15.60
N GLY A 307 19.11 -8.04 16.32
CA GLY A 307 18.31 -8.93 17.14
C GLY A 307 19.02 -9.40 18.43
N PRO A 308 18.29 -10.07 19.33
CA PRO A 308 18.76 -10.45 20.65
C PRO A 308 19.81 -11.58 20.65
N SER A 309 19.84 -12.40 19.60
CA SER A 309 20.78 -13.51 19.43
C SER A 309 22.11 -13.09 18.80
N GLY A 310 22.32 -11.79 18.54
CA GLY A 310 23.53 -11.31 17.89
C GLY A 310 23.68 -11.86 16.48
N ALA A 311 22.59 -11.96 15.71
CA ALA A 311 22.70 -12.33 14.31
C ALA A 311 23.70 -11.39 13.63
N ASP A 312 24.64 -11.94 12.86
CA ASP A 312 25.74 -11.14 12.32
C ASP A 312 25.27 -10.01 11.38
N ALA A 313 24.06 -10.14 10.82
CA ALA A 313 23.50 -9.22 9.85
C ALA A 313 22.34 -8.37 10.42
N PRO A 314 22.30 -7.06 10.13
CA PRO A 314 21.15 -6.21 10.45
C PRO A 314 19.90 -6.61 9.64
N LEU A 315 18.70 -6.32 10.14
CA LEU A 315 17.45 -6.66 9.43
C LEU A 315 17.39 -6.13 7.99
N ALA A 316 17.97 -4.95 7.72
CA ALA A 316 18.06 -4.40 6.37
C ALA A 316 18.74 -5.35 5.37
N ALA A 317 19.71 -6.16 5.80
CA ALA A 317 20.47 -7.06 4.92
C ALA A 317 19.63 -8.20 4.32
N HIS A 318 18.44 -8.47 4.85
CA HIS A 318 17.49 -9.42 4.23
C HIS A 318 16.84 -8.86 2.96
N PHE A 319 16.86 -7.54 2.77
CA PHE A 319 16.27 -6.87 1.62
C PHE A 319 17.37 -6.35 0.70
N LYS A 320 17.26 -6.59 -0.61
CA LYS A 320 18.12 -5.92 -1.59
C LYS A 320 17.83 -4.42 -1.63
N ARG A 321 16.56 -4.04 -1.47
CA ARG A 321 16.12 -2.64 -1.45
C ARG A 321 15.05 -2.36 -0.38
N VAL A 322 15.17 -1.21 0.26
CA VAL A 322 14.17 -0.64 1.15
C VAL A 322 13.84 0.76 0.67
N VAL A 323 12.61 0.99 0.23
CA VAL A 323 12.19 2.26 -0.37
C VAL A 323 11.13 2.90 0.52
N PHE A 324 11.43 4.09 1.05
CA PHE A 324 10.42 4.94 1.71
C PHE A 324 9.74 5.79 0.64
N VAL A 325 8.42 5.63 0.46
CA VAL A 325 7.70 6.18 -0.68
C VAL A 325 6.63 7.15 -0.23
N SER A 326 6.71 8.40 -0.65
CA SER A 326 5.69 9.42 -0.39
C SER A 326 5.03 9.84 -1.71
N ALA A 327 3.71 9.65 -1.81
CA ALA A 327 2.97 10.04 -3.01
C ALA A 327 3.02 11.56 -3.22
N LYS A 328 2.97 11.97 -4.50
CA LYS A 328 3.03 13.38 -4.91
C LYS A 328 1.83 14.20 -4.43
N ASP A 329 0.76 13.50 -4.16
CA ASP A 329 -0.59 13.99 -3.96
C ASP A 329 -0.86 14.76 -2.67
N ASN A 330 0.11 14.73 -1.75
CA ASN A 330 0.09 15.57 -0.56
C ASN A 330 1.30 16.52 -0.62
N PRO A 331 1.15 17.75 -1.15
CA PRO A 331 2.28 18.65 -1.39
C PRO A 331 3.08 18.97 -0.12
N HIS A 332 2.38 19.16 1.01
CA HIS A 332 3.01 19.44 2.30
C HIS A 332 3.82 18.24 2.81
N SER A 333 3.27 17.03 2.72
CA SER A 333 4.00 15.80 3.08
C SER A 333 5.14 15.50 2.11
N SER A 334 4.94 15.72 0.80
CA SER A 334 5.88 15.37 -0.26
C SER A 334 7.25 16.07 -0.17
N VAL A 335 7.33 17.20 0.53
CA VAL A 335 8.58 17.92 0.80
C VAL A 335 9.12 17.57 2.18
N ARG A 336 8.28 17.68 3.22
CA ARG A 336 8.70 17.53 4.61
C ARG A 336 9.07 16.09 4.96
N VAL A 337 8.24 15.12 4.58
CA VAL A 337 8.43 13.70 4.95
C VAL A 337 9.74 13.16 4.39
N PRO A 338 10.04 13.31 3.09
CA PRO A 338 11.31 12.85 2.55
C PRO A 338 12.53 13.55 3.15
N ALA A 339 12.43 14.84 3.48
CA ALA A 339 13.54 15.57 4.10
C ALA A 339 13.89 14.99 5.47
N VAL A 340 12.90 14.78 6.34
CA VAL A 340 13.12 14.20 7.68
C VAL A 340 13.62 12.76 7.59
N ILE A 341 13.05 11.94 6.70
CA ILE A 341 13.50 10.55 6.51
C ILE A 341 14.97 10.53 6.08
N ARG A 342 15.36 11.32 5.07
CA ARG A 342 16.76 11.37 4.60
C ARG A 342 17.71 11.83 5.70
N GLU A 343 17.31 12.83 6.47
CA GLU A 343 18.11 13.33 7.60
C GLU A 343 18.30 12.25 8.67
N VAL A 344 17.22 11.54 9.05
CA VAL A 344 17.25 10.58 10.16
C VAL A 344 17.92 9.26 9.78
N LEU A 345 17.62 8.72 8.58
CA LEU A 345 18.27 7.51 8.08
C LEU A 345 19.76 7.76 7.81
N GLY A 346 20.12 8.98 7.37
CA GLY A 346 21.48 9.43 7.15
C GLY A 346 22.27 8.58 6.14
N ALA A 347 23.58 8.84 6.03
CA ALA A 347 24.49 8.06 5.19
C ALA A 347 24.80 6.65 5.75
N ALA A 348 24.32 6.34 6.96
CA ALA A 348 24.54 5.03 7.58
C ALA A 348 23.69 3.93 6.91
N LEU A 349 22.58 4.31 6.26
CA LEU A 349 21.68 3.40 5.54
C LEU A 349 21.53 3.76 4.05
N LEU A 350 21.60 5.05 3.69
CA LEU A 350 21.54 5.56 2.31
C LEU A 350 22.92 5.54 1.64
#